data_AF-D0E9C8-F1
#
_entry.id   AF-D0E9C8-F1
#
_cell.length_a   1.000
_cell.length_b   1.000
_cell.length_c   1.000
_cell.angle_alpha   90.00
_cell.angle_beta   90.00
_cell.angle_gamma   90.00
#
_symmetry.space_group_name_H-M   'P 1'
#
loop_
_entity.id
_entity.type
_entity.pdbx_description
1 polymer ?
#
loop_
_entity_poly.entity_id
_entity_poly.type
_entity_poly.pdbx_seq_one_letter_code
_entity_poly.pdbx_strand_id
1 'polypeptide(L)'
;FLGLNGMPRRYIIYSDFIIMWNNLSTLGSMLTIMFIFMFFYSIIELIMSKRKIIFIIKSNNNEWKNNKPILKHSNIELNFMFNKN
;
A
#
# COMPACT_ATOMS: atom_id res chain seq x y z
N PHE A 1 12.32 22.73 1.34
CA PHE A 1 12.33 23.91 2.25
C PHE A 1 13.34 23.75 3.37
N LEU A 2 13.15 22.89 4.37
CA LEU A 2 14.13 22.75 5.48
C LEU A 2 15.56 22.40 5.05
N GLY A 3 15.72 21.42 4.16
CA GLY A 3 17.05 20.98 3.69
C GLY A 3 17.75 22.02 2.81
N LEU A 4 17.00 22.86 2.09
CA LEU A 4 17.55 23.97 1.30
C LEU A 4 17.94 25.16 2.19
N ASN A 5 17.25 25.33 3.33
CA ASN A 5 17.57 26.34 4.34
C ASN A 5 18.73 25.90 5.27
N GLY A 6 19.45 24.84 4.91
CA GLY A 6 20.65 24.41 5.63
C GLY A 6 20.39 23.71 6.96
N MET A 7 19.19 23.15 7.21
CA MET A 7 18.95 22.39 8.44
C MET A 7 19.83 21.13 8.47
N PRO A 8 20.77 21.01 9.43
CA PRO A 8 21.63 19.85 9.52
C PRO A 8 20.87 18.64 10.08
N ARG A 9 21.20 17.44 9.59
CA ARG A 9 20.50 16.20 9.98
C ARG A 9 20.88 15.81 11.42
N ARG A 10 19.92 15.28 12.18
CA ARG A 10 20.08 14.72 13.55
C ARG A 10 20.23 15.73 14.70
N TYR A 11 19.73 16.95 14.53
CA TYR A 11 19.72 17.94 15.61
C TYR A 11 18.46 17.81 16.46
N ILE A 12 18.66 17.82 17.77
CA ILE A 12 17.58 17.76 18.78
C ILE A 12 17.03 19.17 19.04
N ILE A 13 17.89 20.18 19.03
CA ILE A 13 17.55 21.59 19.24
C ILE A 13 17.75 22.32 17.91
N TYR A 14 16.76 23.11 17.52
CA TYR A 14 16.75 23.90 16.29
C TYR A 14 16.29 25.33 16.57
N SER A 15 16.67 26.27 15.70
CA SER A 15 16.30 27.68 15.81
C SER A 15 14.80 27.91 15.57
N ASP A 16 14.26 28.98 16.13
CA ASP A 16 12.83 29.32 16.07
C ASP A 16 12.28 29.44 14.64
N PHE A 17 13.11 29.84 13.68
CA PHE A 17 12.74 29.95 12.26
C PHE A 17 12.32 28.62 11.63
N ILE A 18 12.72 27.49 12.23
CA ILE A 18 12.48 26.14 11.71
C ILE A 18 11.24 25.48 12.35
N ILE A 19 10.72 26.05 13.44
CA ILE A 19 9.59 25.49 14.21
C ILE A 19 8.37 25.25 13.33
N MET A 20 8.01 26.18 12.44
CA MET A 20 6.81 26.07 11.62
C MET A 20 6.80 24.80 10.77
N TRP A 21 7.91 24.51 10.08
CA TRP A 21 8.00 23.36 9.21
C TRP A 21 8.13 22.04 9.98
N ASN A 22 8.78 22.07 11.15
CA ASN A 22 8.84 20.92 12.04
C ASN A 22 7.44 20.57 12.59
N ASN A 23 6.65 21.56 13.00
CA ASN A 23 5.29 21.34 13.48
C ASN A 23 4.36 20.77 12.39
N LEU A 24 4.52 21.24 11.15
CA LEU A 24 3.78 20.67 10.02
C LEU A 24 4.20 19.22 9.78
N SER A 25 5.50 18.93 9.85
CA SER A 25 6.03 17.58 9.68
C SER A 25 5.58 16.63 10.80
N THR A 26 5.50 17.09 12.04
CA THR A 26 5.03 16.27 13.17
C THR A 26 3.54 15.97 13.04
N LEU A 27 2.72 16.95 12.64
CA LEU A 27 1.31 16.73 12.33
C LEU A 27 1.15 15.66 11.23
N GLY A 28 1.94 15.76 10.16
CA GLY A 28 2.00 14.75 9.10
C GLY A 28 2.36 13.36 9.64
N SER A 29 3.36 13.26 10.52
CA SER A 29 3.77 11.99 11.12
C SER A 29 2.64 11.36 11.96
N MET A 30 1.89 12.15 12.73
CA MET A 30 0.75 11.66 13.51
C MET A 30 -0.35 11.11 12.59
N LEU A 31 -0.62 11.80 11.48
CA LEU A 31 -1.58 11.31 10.47
C LEU A 31 -1.12 9.99 9.85
N THR A 32 0.18 9.82 9.53
CA THR A 32 0.67 8.54 9.00
C THR A 32 0.46 7.37 9.95
N ILE A 33 0.65 7.59 11.26
CA ILE A 33 0.40 6.57 12.28
C ILE A 33 -1.09 6.19 12.30
N MET A 34 -1.99 7.18 12.23
CA MET A 34 -3.43 6.93 12.17
C MET A 34 -3.83 6.16 10.91
N PHE A 35 -3.23 6.46 9.75
CA PHE A 35 -3.48 5.71 8.52
C PHE A 35 -3.06 4.24 8.61
N ILE A 36 -1.96 3.94 9.30
CA ILE A 36 -1.52 2.55 9.50
C ILE A 36 -2.55 1.76 10.33
N PHE A 37 -3.10 2.36 11.39
CA PHE A 37 -4.16 1.72 12.16
C PHE A 37 -5.43 1.49 11.33
N MET A 38 -5.85 2.47 10.54
CA MET A 38 -6.99 2.31 9.63
C MET A 38 -6.76 1.21 8.60
N PHE A 39 -5.54 1.09 8.07
CA PHE A 39 -5.16 0.04 7.13
C PHE A 39 -5.30 -1.36 7.78
N PHE A 40 -4.76 -1.54 8.99
CA PHE A 40 -4.93 -2.81 9.71
C PHE A 40 -6.39 -3.16 9.97
N TYR A 41 -7.19 -2.17 10.40
CA TYR A 41 -8.62 -2.38 10.62
C TYR A 41 -9.33 -2.85 9.34
N SER A 42 -9.04 -2.20 8.19
CA SER A 42 -9.64 -2.58 6.91
C SER A 42 -9.31 -4.02 6.49
N ILE A 43 -8.09 -4.50 6.74
CA ILE A 43 -7.70 -5.88 6.44
C ILE A 43 -8.53 -6.86 7.26
N ILE A 44 -8.66 -6.60 8.57
CA ILE A 44 -9.43 -7.46 9.48
C ILE A 44 -10.90 -7.48 9.06
N GLU A 45 -11.49 -6.33 8.76
CA GLU A 45 -12.87 -6.23 8.28
C GLU A 45 -13.09 -7.01 6.98
N LEU A 46 -12.15 -6.94 6.04
CA LEU A 46 -12.23 -7.68 4.76
C LEU A 46 -12.22 -9.20 4.98
N ILE A 47 -11.36 -9.70 5.88
CA ILE A 47 -11.28 -11.13 6.18
C ILE A 47 -12.58 -11.64 6.83
N MET A 48 -13.17 -10.84 7.74
CA MET A 48 -14.39 -11.22 8.45
C MET A 48 -15.64 -11.13 7.55
N SER A 49 -15.75 -10.09 6.73
CA SER A 49 -16.95 -9.84 5.92
C SER A 49 -17.09 -10.73 4.67
N LYS A 50 -16.02 -11.43 4.23
CA LYS A 50 -16.00 -12.39 3.10
C LYS A 50 -16.89 -11.97 1.91
N ARG A 51 -16.77 -10.72 1.48
CA ARG A 51 -17.64 -10.13 0.45
C ARG A 51 -17.44 -10.84 -0.89
N LYS A 52 -18.55 -11.09 -1.62
CA LYS A 52 -18.50 -11.67 -2.97
C LYS A 52 -17.93 -10.66 -3.97
N ILE A 53 -17.20 -11.16 -4.96
CA ILE A 53 -16.62 -10.35 -6.04
C ILE A 53 -17.74 -9.98 -7.03
N ILE A 54 -17.96 -8.69 -7.25
CA ILE A 54 -19.03 -8.18 -8.13
C ILE A 54 -18.56 -8.15 -9.59
N PHE A 55 -17.29 -7.82 -9.84
CA PHE A 55 -16.71 -7.71 -11.18
C PHE A 55 -15.43 -8.52 -11.32
N ILE A 56 -15.30 -9.21 -12.46
CA ILE A 56 -14.11 -9.98 -12.81
C ILE A 56 -13.26 -9.13 -13.76
N ILE A 57 -11.99 -8.94 -13.40
CA ILE A 57 -11.00 -8.26 -14.24
C ILE A 57 -10.72 -9.15 -15.46
N LYS A 58 -10.96 -8.62 -16.66
CA LYS A 58 -10.50 -9.25 -17.90
C LYS A 58 -9.03 -8.91 -18.09
N SER A 59 -8.14 -9.82 -17.72
CA SER A 59 -6.71 -9.70 -18.04
C SER A 59 -6.21 -10.94 -18.77
N ASN A 60 -5.14 -10.78 -19.54
CA ASN A 60 -4.53 -11.89 -20.27
C ASN A 60 -3.64 -12.77 -19.39
N ASN A 61 -3.29 -12.32 -18.18
CA ASN A 61 -2.47 -13.08 -17.24
C ASN A 61 -3.29 -14.18 -16.56
N ASN A 62 -2.66 -15.34 -16.40
CA ASN A 62 -3.32 -16.55 -15.89
C ASN A 62 -3.79 -16.41 -14.43
N GLU A 63 -3.08 -15.64 -13.61
CA GLU A 63 -3.40 -15.43 -12.19
C GLU A 63 -4.80 -14.84 -11.98
N TRP A 64 -5.25 -13.98 -12.89
CA TRP A 64 -6.55 -13.30 -12.78
C TRP A 64 -7.69 -14.04 -13.49
N LYS A 65 -7.38 -15.08 -14.28
CA LYS A 65 -8.38 -15.94 -14.95
C LYS A 65 -8.89 -17.06 -14.05
N ASN A 66 -8.08 -17.50 -13.09
CA ASN A 66 -8.42 -18.63 -12.23
C ASN A 66 -9.49 -18.30 -11.18
N ASN A 67 -10.07 -19.35 -10.59
CA ASN A 67 -11.05 -19.24 -9.51
C ASN A 67 -10.48 -18.56 -8.27
N LYS A 68 -11.34 -17.89 -7.50
CA LYS A 68 -11.00 -17.20 -6.25
C LYS A 68 -11.83 -17.82 -5.11
N PRO A 69 -11.24 -18.57 -4.15
CA PRO A 69 -9.83 -18.91 -4.03
C PRO A 69 -9.37 -19.96 -5.05
N ILE A 70 -8.06 -19.97 -5.32
CA ILE A 70 -7.44 -20.89 -6.26
C ILE A 70 -7.41 -22.30 -5.65
N LEU A 71 -7.61 -23.31 -6.50
CA LEU A 71 -7.49 -24.71 -6.10
C LEU A 71 -6.00 -25.07 -5.83
N LYS A 72 -5.74 -25.99 -4.89
CA LYS A 72 -4.37 -26.40 -4.51
C LYS A 72 -3.50 -26.84 -5.71
N HIS A 73 -4.10 -27.50 -6.71
CA HIS A 73 -3.44 -27.90 -7.95
C HIS A 73 -4.22 -27.35 -9.14
N SER A 74 -4.14 -26.04 -9.35
CA SER A 74 -4.86 -25.35 -10.44
C SER A 74 -4.25 -25.60 -11.81
N ASN A 75 -2.92 -25.64 -11.91
CA ASN A 75 -2.23 -25.88 -13.19
C ASN A 75 -1.65 -27.30 -13.19
N ILE A 76 -2.48 -28.27 -13.54
CA ILE A 76 -2.04 -29.66 -13.70
C ILE A 76 -1.17 -29.81 -14.96
N GLU A 77 -1.44 -29.00 -15.98
CA GLU A 77 -0.70 -28.94 -17.24
C GLU A 77 -0.03 -27.58 -17.43
N LEU A 78 1.01 -27.53 -18.27
CA LEU A 78 1.68 -26.29 -18.64
C LEU A 78 0.77 -25.47 -19.57
N ASN A 79 0.47 -24.23 -19.17
CA ASN A 79 -0.27 -23.33 -20.05
C ASN A 79 0.61 -22.85 -21.20
N PHE A 80 0.22 -23.21 -22.43
CA PHE A 80 0.84 -22.70 -23.64
C PHE A 80 0.43 -21.23 -23.85
N MET A 81 1.38 -20.32 -23.64
CA MET A 81 1.21 -18.89 -23.93
C MET A 81 1.69 -18.60 -25.34
N PHE A 82 0.76 -18.37 -26.27
CA PHE A 82 1.11 -17.92 -27.61
C PHE A 82 1.39 -16.41 -27.58
N ASN A 83 2.67 -16.04 -27.52
CA ASN A 83 3.08 -14.65 -27.74
C ASN A 83 3.00 -14.37 -29.25
N LYS A 84 1.93 -13.71 -29.66
CA LYS A 84 1.84 -13.15 -31.00
C LYS A 84 2.64 -11.85 -30.98
N ASN A 85 3.79 -11.85 -31.67
CA ASN A 85 4.55 -10.62 -31.97
C ASN A 85 3.67 -9.63 -32.74
#